data_AF-A0A7K0LQ59-F1
#
_entry.id   AF-A0A7K0LQ59-F1
#
_cell.length_a   1.000
_cell.length_b   1.000
_cell.length_c   1.000
_cell.angle_alpha   90.00
_cell.angle_beta   90.00
_cell.angle_gamma   90.00
#
_symmetry.space_group_name_H-M   'P 1'
#
loop_
_entity.id
_entity.type
_entity.pdbx_description
1 polymer ?
#
loop_
_entity_poly.entity_id
_entity_poly.type
_entity_poly.pdbx_seq_one_letter_code
_entity_poly.pdbx_strand_id
1 'polypeptide(L)' 'MLVIDASALYEVLTDGPLASGVRARMRAEPDQAAPQLIDAEVVGLLRRDSLLRNVDDTTGALAL' A
#
# COMPACT_ATOMS: atom_id res chain seq x y z
N MET A 1 -15.62 -9.81 5.19
CA MET A 1 -15.09 -8.50 5.64
C MET A 1 -13.63 -8.56 6.05
N LEU A 2 -12.74 -7.97 5.24
CA LEU A 2 -11.33 -7.74 5.54
C LEU A 2 -11.09 -6.23 5.71
N VAL A 3 -10.52 -5.82 6.84
CA VAL A 3 -10.08 -4.44 7.04
C VAL A 3 -8.66 -4.29 6.52
N ILE A 4 -8.46 -3.36 5.61
CA ILE A 4 -7.18 -3.06 4.98
C ILE A 4 -6.48 -1.97 5.80
N ASP A 5 -5.28 -2.28 6.27
CA ASP A 5 -4.37 -1.31 6.86
C ASP A 5 -3.51 -0.64 5.77
N ALA A 6 -3.06 0.59 6.02
CA ALA A 6 -2.19 1.32 5.11
C ALA A 6 -0.90 0.55 4.80
N SER A 7 -0.31 -0.15 5.78
CA SER A 7 0.91 -0.94 5.55
C SER A 7 0.69 -2.12 4.60
N ALA A 8 -0.49 -2.75 4.64
CA ALA A 8 -0.83 -3.85 3.73
C ALA A 8 -1.00 -3.35 2.29
N LEU A 9 -1.62 -2.19 2.10
CA LEU A 9 -1.74 -1.58 0.78
C LEU A 9 -0.37 -1.08 0.27
N TYR A 10 0.44 -0.49 1.15
CA TYR A 10 1.81 -0.08 0.86
C TYR A 10 2.70 -1.24 0.39
N GLU A 11 2.62 -2.39 1.07
CA GLU A 11 3.34 -3.61 0.71
C GLU A 11 3.00 -4.05 -0.72
N VAL A 12 1.72 -3.97 -1.10
CA VAL A 12 1.25 -4.34 -2.45
C VAL A 12 1.71 -3.33 -3.50
N LEU A 13 1.73 -2.04 -3.18
CA LEU A 13 2.13 -0.97 -4.09
C LEU A 13 3.63 -0.97 -4.36
N THR A 14 4.44 -1.28 -3.35
CA THR A 14 5.91 -1.30 -3.44
C THR A 14 6.49 -2.66 -3.88
N ASP A 15 5.62 -3.62 -4.20
CA ASP A 15 5.99 -5.01 -4.50
C ASP A 15 6.92 -5.63 -3.42
N GLY A 16 6.59 -5.33 -2.16
CA GLY A 16 7.35 -5.79 -1.00
C GLY A 16 7.37 -7.32 -0.82
N PRO A 17 8.18 -7.84 0.11
CA PRO A 17 8.39 -9.28 0.32
C PRO A 17 7.11 -10.11 0.53
N LEU A 18 6.06 -9.51 1.09
CA LEU A 18 4.77 -10.14 1.40
C LEU A 18 3.69 -9.82 0.36
N ALA A 19 3.98 -9.01 -0.66
CA ALA A 19 3.00 -8.49 -1.62
C ALA A 19 2.17 -9.59 -2.28
N SER A 20 2.79 -10.72 -2.65
CA SER A 20 2.10 -11.85 -3.28
C SER A 20 1.03 -12.45 -2.37
N GLY A 21 1.35 -12.69 -1.09
CA GLY A 21 0.43 -13.22 -0.09
C GLY A 21 -0.69 -12.24 0.25
N VAL A 22 -0.35 -10.96 0.40
CA VAL A 22 -1.33 -9.89 0.65
C VAL A 22 -2.30 -9.76 -0.53
N ARG A 23 -1.80 -9.70 -1.78
CA ARG A 23 -2.63 -9.67 -3.00
C ARG A 23 -3.58 -10.87 -3.07
N ALA A 24 -3.10 -12.07 -2.73
CA ALA A 24 -3.93 -13.26 -2.72
C ALA A 24 -5.04 -13.18 -1.68
N ARG A 25 -4.72 -12.71 -0.47
CA ARG A 25 -5.70 -12.55 0.62
C ARG A 25 -6.76 -11.51 0.29
N MET A 26 -6.37 -10.36 -0.28
CA MET A 26 -7.28 -9.32 -0.73
C MET A 26 -8.20 -9.83 -1.86
N ARG A 27 -7.66 -10.52 -2.86
CA ARG A 27 -8.48 -11.08 -3.95
C ARG A 27 -9.50 -12.12 -3.48
N ALA A 28 -9.19 -12.87 -2.43
CA ALA A 28 -10.08 -13.90 -1.90
C ALA A 28 -11.26 -13.33 -1.08
N GLU A 29 -11.21 -12.06 -0.68
CA GLU A 29 -12.25 -11.42 0.14
C GLU A 29 -12.77 -10.16 -0.57
N PRO A 30 -13.94 -10.22 -1.23
CA PRO A 30 -14.51 -9.07 -1.94
C PRO A 30 -15.11 -8.01 -1.01
N ASP A 31 -15.48 -8.38 0.22
CA ASP A 31 -16.01 -7.45 1.21
C ASP A 31 -14.83 -6.83 1.99
N GLN A 32 -14.42 -5.64 1.56
CA GLN A 32 -13.27 -4.92 2.10
C GLN A 32 -13.67 -3.56 2.67
N ALA A 33 -13.04 -3.21 3.79
CA ALA A 33 -13.16 -1.90 4.42
C ALA A 33 -11.77 -1.31 4.67
N ALA A 34 -11.67 0.00 4.71
CA ALA A 34 -10.46 0.71 5.10
C ALA A 34 -10.80 1.92 5.97
N PRO A 35 -9.90 2.34 6.89
CA PRO A 35 -10.05 3.62 7.59
C PRO A 35 -10.14 4.79 6.61
N GLN A 36 -10.86 5.85 6.98
CA GLN A 36 -11.05 7.04 6.13
C GLN A 36 -9.74 7.78 5.83
N LEU A 37 -8.69 7.55 6.63
CA LEU A 37 -7.39 8.17 6.49
C LEU A 37 -6.39 7.33 5.67
N ILE A 38 -6.78 6.15 5.17
CA ILE A 38 -5.86 5.22 4.51
C ILE A 38 -5.09 5.86 3.36
N ASP A 39 -5.76 6.71 2.57
CA ASP A 39 -5.12 7.40 1.44
C ASP A 39 -3.98 8.32 1.93
N ALA A 40 -4.22 9.08 3.00
CA ALA A 40 -3.22 9.98 3.57
C ALA A 40 -2.04 9.21 4.19
N GLU A 41 -2.31 8.08 4.85
CA GLU A 41 -1.28 7.22 5.43
C GLU A 41 -0.40 6.57 4.34
N VAL A 42 -1.01 6.02 3.30
CA VAL A 42 -0.31 5.40 2.18
C VAL A 42 0.53 6.41 1.41
N VAL A 43 -0.04 7.59 1.10
CA VAL A 43 0.71 8.68 0.44
C VAL A 43 1.86 9.16 1.33
N GLY A 44 1.67 9.26 2.64
CA GLY A 44 2.72 9.62 3.59
C GLY A 44 3.90 8.64 3.57
N LEU A 45 3.61 7.33 3.55
CA LEU A 45 4.61 6.27 3.46
C LEU A 45 5.36 6.31 2.11
N LEU A 46 4.64 6.40 1.00
CA LEU A 46 5.23 6.49 -0.34
C LEU A 46 6.10 7.73 -0.50
N ARG A 47 5.64 8.89 -0.01
CA ARG A 47 6.42 10.13 -0.04
C ARG A 47 7.69 10.01 0.79
N ARG A 48 7.60 9.44 2.00
CA ARG A 48 8.76 9.22 2.85
C ARG A 48 9.80 8.35 2.14
N ASP A 49 9.38 7.22 1.59
CA ASP A 49 10.31 6.27 0.97
C ASP A 49 10.81 6.77 -0.40
N SER A 50 10.02 7.54 -1.14
CA SER A 50 10.47 8.24 -2.35
C SER A 50 11.57 9.26 -2.04
N LEU A 51 11.40 10.07 -0.98
CA LEU A 51 12.43 11.02 -0.52
C LEU A 51 13.71 10.31 -0.06
N LEU A 52 13.59 9.08 0.45
CA LEU A 52 14.72 8.23 0.82
C LEU A 52 15.29 7.39 -0.33
N ARG A 53 14.70 7.47 -1.54
CA ARG A 53 15.01 6.63 -2.72
C ARG A 53 14.88 5.11 -2.47
N ASN A 54 13.95 4.73 -1.61
CA ASN A 54 13.66 3.35 -1.23
C ASN A 54 12.51 2.72 -2.05
N VAL A 55 11.90 3.47 -2.95
CA VAL A 55 10.90 3.00 -3.93
C VAL A 55 11.29 3.47 -5.33
N ASP A 56 10.86 2.75 -6.36
CA ASP A 56 11.09 3.15 -7.74
C ASP A 56 10.30 4.43 -8.12
N ASP A 57 10.69 5.08 -9.22
CA ASP A 57 10.09 6.35 -9.67
C ASP A 57 8.60 6.21 -10.02
N THR A 58 8.15 5.04 -10.49
CA THR A 58 6.73 4.79 -10.81
C THR A 58 5.91 4.78 -9.54
N THR A 59 6.39 4.05 -8.53
CA THR A 59 5.76 3.94 -7.21
C THR A 59 5.82 5.29 -6.47
N GLY A 60 6.93 6.03 -6.59
CA GLY A 60 7.08 7.37 -6.03
C GLY A 60 6.12 8.39 -6.62
N ALA A 61 5.74 8.26 -7.90
CA ALA A 61 4.80 9.18 -8.55
C ALA A 61 3.38 9.12 -7.99
N LEU A 62 3.00 8.03 -7.29
CA LEU A 62 1.72 7.93 -6.57
C LEU A 62 1.63 8.88 -5.37
N ALA A 63 2.75 9.49 -4.96
CA ALA A 63 2.83 10.39 -3.81
C ALA A 63 2.89 11.90 -4.17
N LEU A 64 2.72 12.25 -5.46
CA LEU A 64 2.72 13.61 -6.00
C LEU A 64 1.29 14.09 -6.29
#